data_AF-A0A926U4P9-F1
#
_entry.id   AF-A0A926U4P9-F1
#
_cell.length_a   1.000
_cell.length_b   1.000
_cell.length_c   1.000
_cell.angle_alpha   90.00
_cell.angle_beta   90.00
_cell.angle_gamma   90.00
#
_symmetry.space_group_name_H-M   'P 1'
#
loop_
_entity.id
_entity.type
_entity.pdbx_description
1 polymer ?
#
loop_
_entity_poly.entity_id
_entity_poly.type
_entity_poly.pdbx_seq_one_letter_code
_entity_poly.pdbx_strand_id
1 'polypeptide(L)'
;MQDLIYYPGFEIQNPDWLKFALLYLDKLNPIIPKTGDQYLSSLFQRLKDETDLIEMHRPRDDEGFRATLDAIEEIEKVLSNPYRYAEVFHREDVDQIWKDSTSWRATLFRDKYTGVFEKFCIQNKLGKPCQNGLQLHRDVLWIYMTILSQVIADARGISAITDNPFLDKFSIFARKANVTDEHVVEAAQCVLNLKLPANLSSLSLEDIIRHRNRSGFREKQKAFHLELNNFLSSVEAGNLERFSESPDNILKDFADDILLLSTGVLSFGAGVWVAVQSPLTVGVGVAMIAQGLDQTANRYVSIKSTWKNTKSKRFARRYLSDLSTLKPAHF
;
A
#
# COMPACT_ATOMS: atom_id res chain seq x y z
N MET A 1 10.02 0.63 6.21
CA MET A 1 8.86 1.34 5.64
C MET A 1 9.30 2.75 5.25
N GLN A 2 10.16 2.85 4.24
CA GLN A 2 10.82 4.11 3.89
C GLN A 2 9.90 4.94 2.98
N ASP A 3 10.06 4.82 1.67
CA ASP A 3 9.27 5.54 0.69
C ASP A 3 8.14 4.66 0.15
N LEU A 4 6.91 5.18 0.15
CA LEU A 4 5.75 4.46 -0.37
C LEU A 4 4.94 5.33 -1.33
N ILE A 5 4.43 4.74 -2.41
CA ILE A 5 3.44 5.35 -3.31
C ILE A 5 2.05 5.23 -2.69
N TYR A 6 1.36 6.34 -2.47
CA TYR A 6 -0.01 6.35 -1.95
C TYR A 6 -1.04 6.48 -3.08
N TYR A 7 -2.06 5.63 -3.01
CA TYR A 7 -3.16 5.58 -3.97
C TYR A 7 -4.47 5.17 -3.27
N PRO A 8 -5.65 5.42 -3.86
CA PRO A 8 -5.91 6.07 -5.15
C PRO A 8 -6.16 7.58 -5.00
N GLY A 9 -6.41 8.03 -3.77
CA GLY A 9 -6.70 9.43 -3.43
C GLY A 9 -5.46 10.30 -3.41
N PHE A 10 -5.68 11.60 -3.22
CA PHE A 10 -4.60 12.56 -2.99
C PHE A 10 -4.18 12.62 -1.52
N GLU A 11 -5.13 12.37 -0.62
CA GLU A 11 -4.96 12.55 0.82
C GLU A 11 -5.49 11.32 1.56
N ILE A 12 -4.81 10.97 2.65
CA ILE A 12 -5.25 9.95 3.60
C ILE A 12 -6.57 10.41 4.22
N GLN A 13 -7.59 9.56 4.16
CA GLN A 13 -8.91 9.87 4.69
C GLN A 13 -9.07 9.42 6.14
N ASN A 14 -8.36 8.36 6.55
CA ASN A 14 -8.42 7.85 7.91
C ASN A 14 -7.43 8.59 8.84
N PRO A 15 -7.90 9.33 9.87
CA PRO A 15 -7.03 10.08 10.78
C PRO A 15 -6.03 9.22 11.54
N ASP A 16 -6.41 8.01 11.96
CA ASP A 16 -5.51 7.12 12.70
C ASP A 16 -4.45 6.52 11.77
N TRP A 17 -4.80 6.29 10.50
CA TRP A 17 -3.83 5.92 9.48
C TRP A 17 -2.83 7.05 9.20
N LEU A 18 -3.29 8.30 9.18
CA LEU A 18 -2.42 9.46 9.03
C LEU A 18 -1.46 9.61 10.23
N LYS A 19 -1.95 9.42 11.47
CA LYS A 19 -1.09 9.44 12.66
C LYS A 19 -0.07 8.30 12.63
N PHE A 20 -0.48 7.09 12.24
CA PHE A 20 0.44 5.99 12.00
C PHE A 20 1.50 6.36 10.95
N ALA A 21 1.09 6.94 9.82
CA ALA A 21 1.98 7.35 8.75
C ALA A 21 3.04 8.35 9.23
N LEU A 22 2.63 9.35 10.01
CA LEU A 22 3.51 10.33 10.63
C LEU A 22 4.53 9.71 11.59
N LEU A 23 4.15 8.63 12.30
CA LEU A 23 5.06 7.96 13.23
C LEU A 23 6.02 7.00 12.51
N TYR A 24 5.54 6.25 11.52
CA TYR A 24 6.25 5.07 11.03
C TYR A 24 6.78 5.17 9.60
N LEU A 25 6.24 6.03 8.75
CA LEU A 25 6.69 6.15 7.36
C LEU A 25 7.77 7.20 7.24
N ASP A 26 8.77 6.91 6.40
CA ASP A 26 9.77 7.92 6.05
C ASP A 26 9.09 8.96 5.17
N LYS A 27 8.63 8.54 3.99
CA LYS A 27 7.88 9.37 3.06
C LYS A 27 6.70 8.66 2.44
N LEU A 28 5.65 9.42 2.21
CA LEU A 28 4.46 9.03 1.50
C LEU A 28 4.35 9.87 0.22
N ASN A 29 4.17 9.18 -0.89
CA ASN A 29 4.19 9.75 -2.21
C ASN A 29 2.81 9.62 -2.87
N PRO A 30 1.84 10.49 -2.51
CA PRO A 30 0.54 10.48 -3.14
C PRO A 30 0.66 10.83 -4.62
N ILE A 31 -0.03 10.07 -5.47
CA ILE A 31 -0.06 10.30 -6.92
C ILE A 31 -0.99 11.49 -7.20
N ILE A 32 -0.45 12.69 -7.36
CA ILE A 32 -1.24 13.93 -7.51
C ILE A 32 -0.88 14.59 -8.85
N PRO A 33 -1.82 14.72 -9.79
CA PRO A 33 -1.61 15.43 -11.05
C PRO A 33 -1.53 16.94 -10.82
N LYS A 34 -0.99 17.72 -11.76
CA LYS A 34 -0.87 19.19 -11.59
C LYS A 34 -2.25 19.84 -11.42
N THR A 35 -3.23 19.39 -12.19
CA THR A 35 -4.62 19.85 -12.09
C THR A 35 -5.29 19.46 -10.76
N GLY A 36 -4.67 18.55 -10.00
CA GLY A 36 -5.12 18.08 -8.70
C GLY A 36 -4.83 19.05 -7.55
N ASP A 37 -3.88 19.99 -7.74
CA ASP A 37 -3.38 20.85 -6.65
C ASP A 37 -4.47 21.73 -6.02
N GLN A 38 -5.43 22.18 -6.83
CA GLN A 38 -6.58 22.98 -6.37
C GLN A 38 -7.54 22.21 -5.44
N TYR A 39 -7.42 20.89 -5.36
CA TYR A 39 -8.26 20.03 -4.52
C TYR A 39 -7.60 19.68 -3.19
N LEU A 40 -6.37 20.13 -2.96
CA LEU A 40 -5.63 19.81 -1.75
C LEU A 40 -6.12 20.64 -0.57
N SER A 41 -6.43 19.98 0.53
CA SER A 41 -6.91 20.59 1.77
C SER A 41 -5.84 21.44 2.44
N SER A 42 -6.27 22.36 3.30
CA SER A 42 -5.35 23.13 4.15
C SER A 42 -4.52 22.22 5.06
N LEU A 43 -5.11 21.12 5.53
CA LEU A 43 -4.40 20.12 6.32
C LEU A 43 -3.28 19.46 5.52
N PHE A 44 -3.53 19.08 4.27
CA PHE A 44 -2.51 18.48 3.41
C PHE A 44 -1.35 19.45 3.14
N GLN A 45 -1.67 20.71 2.83
CA GLN A 45 -0.63 21.74 2.64
C GLN A 45 0.20 21.91 3.93
N ARG A 46 -0.45 21.97 5.09
CA ARG A 46 0.24 22.04 6.38
C ARG A 46 1.17 20.84 6.61
N LEU A 47 0.70 19.62 6.36
CA LEU A 47 1.54 18.41 6.50
C LEU A 47 2.76 18.45 5.58
N LYS A 48 2.60 18.93 4.36
CA LYS A 48 3.69 19.08 3.38
C LYS A 48 4.69 20.17 3.80
N ASP A 49 4.23 21.25 4.40
CA ASP A 49 5.07 22.40 4.77
C ASP A 49 5.75 22.20 6.13
N GLU A 50 5.09 21.55 7.08
CA GLU A 50 5.56 21.39 8.46
C GLU A 50 6.24 20.04 8.74
N THR A 51 6.08 19.04 7.87
CA THR A 51 6.69 17.71 8.06
C THR A 51 7.38 17.24 6.80
N ASP A 52 8.24 16.23 6.94
CA ASP A 52 8.87 15.55 5.80
C ASP A 52 8.14 14.27 5.37
N LEU A 53 6.88 14.08 5.79
CA LEU A 53 6.09 12.91 5.41
C LEU A 53 5.69 12.94 3.93
N ILE A 54 5.29 14.09 3.38
CA ILE A 54 4.64 14.16 2.06
C ILE A 54 5.63 14.54 0.97
N GLU A 55 5.83 13.66 -0.01
CA GLU A 55 6.55 13.94 -1.25
C GLU A 55 5.65 13.64 -2.46
N MET A 56 4.97 14.66 -2.99
CA MET A 56 3.99 14.46 -4.05
C MET A 56 4.61 13.84 -5.31
N HIS A 57 4.07 12.70 -5.77
CA HIS A 57 4.46 12.12 -7.04
C HIS A 57 3.60 12.71 -8.16
N ARG A 58 4.24 13.40 -9.10
CA ARG A 58 3.60 13.86 -10.33
C ARG A 58 3.69 12.74 -11.37
N PRO A 59 2.56 12.18 -11.85
CA PRO A 59 2.59 11.19 -12.92
C PRO A 59 3.34 11.71 -14.14
N ARG A 60 4.19 10.86 -14.72
CA ARG A 60 4.86 11.14 -15.99
C ARG A 60 4.09 10.51 -17.15
N ASP A 61 4.28 11.05 -18.36
CA ASP A 61 3.59 10.57 -19.56
C ASP A 61 3.88 9.09 -19.85
N ASP A 62 5.12 8.62 -19.60
CA ASP A 62 5.51 7.23 -19.79
C ASP A 62 4.85 6.28 -18.77
N GLU A 63 4.69 6.73 -17.53
CA GLU A 63 3.96 6.01 -16.48
C GLU A 63 2.48 5.89 -16.83
N GLY A 64 1.85 7.00 -17.24
CA GLY A 64 0.46 7.03 -17.69
C GLY A 64 0.22 6.18 -18.93
N PHE A 65 1.17 6.15 -19.87
CA PHE A 65 1.09 5.31 -21.06
C PHE A 65 1.14 3.82 -20.72
N ARG A 66 2.12 3.39 -19.90
CA ARG A 66 2.22 1.98 -19.47
C ARG A 66 0.97 1.54 -18.69
N ALA A 67 0.53 2.36 -17.74
CA ALA A 67 -0.67 2.09 -16.96
C ALA A 67 -1.93 2.04 -17.84
N THR A 68 -2.01 2.87 -18.88
CA THR A 68 -3.12 2.83 -19.86
C THR A 68 -3.20 1.47 -20.55
N LEU A 69 -2.08 0.97 -21.09
CA LEU A 69 -2.08 -0.30 -21.83
C LEU A 69 -2.46 -1.47 -20.91
N ASP A 70 -1.83 -1.54 -19.73
CA ASP A 70 -2.08 -2.60 -18.76
C ASP A 70 -3.54 -2.55 -18.23
N ALA A 71 -4.08 -1.36 -17.96
CA ALA A 71 -5.45 -1.21 -17.48
C ALA A 71 -6.50 -1.58 -18.53
N ILE A 72 -6.28 -1.25 -19.80
CA ILE A 72 -7.17 -1.67 -20.89
C ILE A 72 -7.25 -3.19 -20.94
N GLU A 73 -6.11 -3.87 -20.92
CA GLU A 73 -6.05 -5.34 -20.97
C GLU A 73 -6.85 -5.98 -19.83
N GLU A 74 -6.66 -5.50 -18.60
CA GLU A 74 -7.37 -6.04 -17.43
C GLU A 74 -8.88 -5.74 -17.45
N ILE A 75 -9.25 -4.53 -17.88
CA ILE A 75 -10.67 -4.17 -18.01
C ILE A 75 -11.34 -5.01 -19.10
N GLU A 76 -10.68 -5.26 -20.23
CA GLU A 76 -11.19 -6.12 -21.30
C GLU A 76 -11.39 -7.57 -20.82
N LYS A 77 -10.48 -8.11 -19.99
CA LYS A 77 -10.65 -9.44 -19.38
C LYS A 77 -11.91 -9.49 -18.51
N VAL A 78 -12.14 -8.48 -17.68
CA VAL A 78 -13.35 -8.39 -16.83
C VAL A 78 -14.60 -8.29 -17.69
N LEU A 79 -14.61 -7.40 -18.69
CA LEU A 79 -15.77 -7.21 -19.57
C LEU A 79 -16.09 -8.45 -20.41
N SER A 80 -15.08 -9.22 -20.81
CA SER A 80 -15.27 -10.45 -21.60
C SER A 80 -15.76 -11.62 -20.75
N ASN A 81 -15.46 -11.63 -19.44
CA ASN A 81 -15.79 -12.73 -18.54
C ASN A 81 -16.22 -12.22 -17.13
N PRO A 82 -17.29 -11.41 -17.01
CA PRO A 82 -17.61 -10.72 -15.75
C PRO A 82 -17.84 -11.69 -14.59
N TYR A 83 -18.46 -12.84 -14.86
CA TYR A 83 -18.74 -13.87 -13.85
C TYR A 83 -17.46 -14.41 -13.18
N ARG A 84 -16.32 -14.48 -13.88
CA ARG A 84 -15.05 -14.93 -13.31
C ARG A 84 -14.51 -14.01 -12.23
N TYR A 85 -14.98 -12.76 -12.22
CA TYR A 85 -14.55 -11.74 -11.28
C TYR A 85 -15.63 -11.40 -10.24
N ALA A 86 -16.71 -12.20 -10.18
CA ALA A 86 -17.83 -11.91 -9.30
C ALA A 86 -17.42 -11.85 -7.82
N GLU A 87 -16.50 -12.73 -7.38
CA GLU A 87 -15.96 -12.70 -6.02
C GLU A 87 -15.13 -11.45 -5.73
N VAL A 88 -14.40 -10.95 -6.72
CA VAL A 88 -13.55 -9.75 -6.59
C VAL A 88 -14.41 -8.51 -6.42
N PHE A 89 -15.48 -8.40 -7.19
CA PHE A 89 -16.38 -7.25 -7.17
C PHE A 89 -17.58 -7.42 -6.21
N HIS A 90 -17.73 -8.61 -5.61
CA HIS A 90 -18.88 -9.05 -4.82
C HIS A 90 -20.21 -8.89 -5.57
N ARG A 91 -20.20 -9.13 -6.88
CA ARG A 91 -21.37 -9.00 -7.75
C ARG A 91 -21.16 -9.66 -9.10
N GLU A 92 -22.23 -10.14 -9.71
CA GLU A 92 -22.18 -10.82 -11.01
C GLU A 92 -22.39 -9.88 -12.21
N ASP A 93 -23.00 -8.72 -11.98
CA ASP A 93 -23.46 -7.73 -12.97
C ASP A 93 -22.46 -6.59 -13.22
N VAL A 94 -21.17 -6.87 -13.05
CA VAL A 94 -20.07 -5.89 -13.11
C VAL A 94 -20.08 -5.10 -14.43
N ASP A 95 -20.23 -5.80 -15.55
CA ASP A 95 -20.19 -5.22 -16.89
C ASP A 95 -21.37 -4.28 -17.14
N GLN A 96 -22.56 -4.60 -16.62
CA GLN A 96 -23.75 -3.77 -16.75
C GLN A 96 -23.61 -2.49 -15.94
N ILE A 97 -23.17 -2.59 -14.69
CA ILE A 97 -23.06 -1.45 -13.80
C ILE A 97 -21.94 -0.52 -14.19
N TRP A 98 -20.80 -1.05 -14.63
CA TRP A 98 -19.74 -0.19 -15.16
C TRP A 98 -20.20 0.59 -16.38
N LYS A 99 -21.18 0.08 -17.13
CA LYS A 99 -21.77 0.76 -18.29
C LYS A 99 -22.97 1.65 -17.97
N ASP A 100 -23.49 1.60 -16.75
CA ASP A 100 -24.56 2.49 -16.31
C ASP A 100 -24.00 3.86 -15.93
N SER A 101 -24.37 4.87 -16.72
CA SER A 101 -23.96 6.26 -16.51
C SER A 101 -24.37 6.87 -15.16
N THR A 102 -25.38 6.32 -14.48
CA THR A 102 -25.81 6.80 -13.15
C THR A 102 -24.83 6.40 -12.04
N SER A 103 -24.01 5.38 -12.31
CA SER A 103 -22.99 4.84 -11.41
C SER A 103 -21.66 5.60 -11.50
N TRP A 104 -21.46 6.41 -12.55
CA TRP A 104 -20.21 7.12 -12.80
C TRP A 104 -20.07 8.34 -11.90
N ARG A 105 -19.42 8.15 -10.76
CA ARG A 105 -19.26 9.18 -9.72
C ARG A 105 -17.81 9.50 -9.40
N ALA A 106 -16.86 8.72 -9.91
CA ALA A 106 -15.45 8.88 -9.62
C ALA A 106 -14.74 9.60 -10.78
N THR A 107 -13.81 10.51 -10.48
CA THR A 107 -13.06 11.24 -11.51
C THR A 107 -11.62 10.75 -11.56
N LEU A 108 -11.21 10.21 -12.70
CA LEU A 108 -9.81 9.99 -13.02
C LEU A 108 -9.29 11.24 -13.74
N PHE A 109 -8.23 11.85 -13.20
CA PHE A 109 -7.69 13.10 -13.71
C PHE A 109 -6.86 12.89 -14.97
N ARG A 110 -6.96 13.84 -15.93
CA ARG A 110 -6.37 13.71 -17.28
C ARG A 110 -4.87 13.44 -17.26
N ASP A 111 -4.11 14.09 -16.38
CA ASP A 111 -2.65 13.91 -16.32
C ASP A 111 -2.22 12.51 -15.83
N LYS A 112 -3.16 11.64 -15.41
CA LYS A 112 -2.85 10.28 -14.96
C LYS A 112 -2.93 9.23 -16.07
N TYR A 113 -3.53 9.57 -17.21
CA TYR A 113 -3.82 8.63 -18.29
C TYR A 113 -3.58 9.24 -19.66
N THR A 114 -3.54 8.40 -20.69
CA THR A 114 -3.38 8.87 -22.08
C THR A 114 -4.71 8.91 -22.82
N GLY A 115 -4.81 9.72 -23.89
CA GLY A 115 -6.03 9.79 -24.70
C GLY A 115 -6.50 8.45 -25.28
N VAL A 116 -5.64 7.43 -25.31
CA VAL A 116 -6.01 6.04 -25.65
C VAL A 116 -6.98 5.47 -24.61
N PHE A 117 -6.72 5.65 -23.31
CA PHE A 117 -7.61 5.20 -22.24
C PHE A 117 -8.97 5.92 -22.31
N GLU A 118 -8.95 7.23 -22.54
CA GLU A 118 -10.18 8.02 -22.67
C GLU A 118 -11.07 7.51 -23.81
N LYS A 119 -10.47 7.30 -25.00
CA LYS A 119 -11.17 6.76 -26.16
C LYS A 119 -11.73 5.37 -25.88
N PHE A 120 -10.93 4.49 -25.28
CA PHE A 120 -11.35 3.14 -24.89
C PHE A 120 -12.57 3.18 -23.96
N CYS A 121 -12.54 3.99 -22.90
CA CYS A 121 -13.65 4.10 -21.98
C CYS A 121 -14.91 4.66 -22.63
N ILE A 122 -14.80 5.68 -23.48
CA ILE A 122 -15.96 6.26 -24.18
C ILE A 122 -16.58 5.23 -25.13
N GLN A 123 -15.76 4.58 -25.95
CA GLN A 123 -16.22 3.59 -26.93
C GLN A 123 -16.90 2.38 -26.28
N ASN A 124 -16.38 1.94 -25.12
CA ASN A 124 -16.95 0.83 -24.35
C ASN A 124 -18.04 1.24 -23.36
N LYS A 125 -18.47 2.51 -23.38
CA LYS A 125 -19.46 3.09 -22.45
C LYS A 125 -19.07 2.89 -20.99
N LEU A 126 -17.80 3.04 -20.61
CA LEU A 126 -17.32 2.90 -19.23
C LEU A 126 -17.20 4.24 -18.50
N GLY A 127 -17.40 5.34 -19.23
CA GLY A 127 -17.29 6.68 -18.69
C GLY A 127 -17.57 7.76 -19.72
N LYS A 128 -17.50 9.01 -19.24
CA LYS A 128 -17.62 10.22 -20.07
C LYS A 128 -16.58 11.27 -19.68
N PRO A 129 -16.12 12.11 -20.63
CA PRO A 129 -15.28 13.25 -20.31
C PRO A 129 -15.95 14.16 -19.28
N CYS A 130 -15.13 14.73 -18.41
CA CYS A 130 -15.50 15.81 -17.51
C CYS A 130 -14.43 16.91 -17.52
N GLN A 131 -14.65 17.98 -16.76
CA GLN A 131 -13.76 19.14 -16.73
C GLN A 131 -12.29 18.77 -16.48
N ASN A 132 -12.04 17.84 -15.55
CA ASN A 132 -10.68 17.50 -15.08
C ASN A 132 -10.14 16.18 -15.62
N GLY A 133 -10.88 15.48 -16.48
CA GLY A 133 -10.50 14.17 -16.99
C GLY A 133 -11.70 13.33 -17.39
N LEU A 134 -11.84 12.17 -16.76
CA LEU A 134 -12.84 11.17 -17.12
C LEU A 134 -13.66 10.76 -15.89
N GLN A 135 -14.98 10.83 -16.00
CA GLN A 135 -15.91 10.35 -14.98
C GLN A 135 -16.24 8.87 -15.25
N LEU A 136 -16.00 8.02 -14.25
CA LEU A 136 -16.01 6.57 -14.33
C LEU A 136 -16.81 5.94 -13.19
N HIS A 137 -17.19 4.67 -13.35
CA HIS A 137 -17.50 3.82 -12.21
C HIS A 137 -16.27 3.65 -11.30
N ARG A 138 -16.49 3.53 -9.99
CA ARG A 138 -15.42 3.52 -8.99
C ARG A 138 -14.46 2.34 -9.17
N ASP A 139 -14.97 1.16 -9.49
CA ASP A 139 -14.13 -0.03 -9.67
C ASP A 139 -13.18 0.10 -10.87
N VAL A 140 -13.63 0.73 -11.97
CA VAL A 140 -12.78 0.99 -13.15
C VAL A 140 -11.64 1.93 -12.78
N LEU A 141 -11.94 2.99 -12.02
CA LEU A 141 -10.92 3.90 -11.49
C LEU A 141 -9.96 3.17 -10.55
N TRP A 142 -10.47 2.28 -9.70
CA TRP A 142 -9.66 1.51 -8.75
C TRP A 142 -8.71 0.53 -9.43
N ILE A 143 -9.15 -0.16 -10.49
CA ILE A 143 -8.26 -0.98 -11.34
C ILE A 143 -7.15 -0.10 -11.89
N TYR A 144 -7.52 1.02 -12.54
CA TYR A 144 -6.56 1.92 -13.16
C TYR A 144 -5.54 2.45 -12.15
N MET A 145 -6.00 2.94 -11.00
CA MET A 145 -5.13 3.51 -9.97
C MET A 145 -4.24 2.46 -9.29
N THR A 146 -4.70 1.22 -9.17
CA THR A 146 -3.88 0.11 -8.65
C THR A 146 -2.77 -0.24 -9.63
N ILE A 147 -3.06 -0.27 -10.94
CA ILE A 147 -2.06 -0.52 -11.98
C ILE A 147 -1.08 0.66 -12.07
N LEU A 148 -1.57 1.90 -12.08
CA LEU A 148 -0.72 3.09 -12.12
C LEU A 148 0.22 3.15 -10.91
N SER A 149 -0.27 2.87 -9.70
CA SER A 149 0.58 2.87 -8.51
C SER A 149 1.66 1.81 -8.59
N GLN A 150 1.35 0.62 -9.13
CA GLN A 150 2.34 -0.43 -9.36
C GLN A 150 3.39 -0.02 -10.41
N VAL A 151 2.97 0.55 -11.55
CA VAL A 151 3.89 1.03 -12.60
C VAL A 151 4.90 2.04 -12.03
N ILE A 152 4.42 2.98 -11.21
CA ILE A 152 5.28 3.99 -10.57
C ILE A 152 6.18 3.34 -9.52
N ALA A 153 5.62 2.50 -8.66
CA ALA A 153 6.34 1.82 -7.58
C ALA A 153 7.49 0.96 -8.14
N ASP A 154 7.23 0.18 -9.20
CA ASP A 154 8.22 -0.65 -9.88
C ASP A 154 9.35 0.19 -10.50
N ALA A 155 9.00 1.32 -11.14
CA ALA A 155 9.98 2.20 -11.78
C ALA A 155 10.92 2.85 -10.76
N ARG A 156 10.41 3.15 -9.56
CA ARG A 156 11.16 3.78 -8.46
C ARG A 156 11.81 2.76 -7.51
N GLY A 157 11.42 1.50 -7.60
CA GLY A 157 11.91 0.46 -6.72
C GLY A 157 11.39 0.53 -5.29
N ILE A 158 10.17 1.05 -5.13
CA ILE A 158 9.48 1.22 -3.84
C ILE A 158 8.14 0.49 -3.89
N SER A 159 7.33 0.61 -2.84
CA SER A 159 6.05 -0.12 -2.73
C SER A 159 4.84 0.81 -2.77
N ALA A 160 3.72 0.32 -3.28
CA ALA A 160 2.44 1.01 -3.21
C ALA A 160 1.70 0.66 -1.92
N ILE A 161 0.97 1.62 -1.36
CA ILE A 161 0.16 1.49 -0.15
C ILE A 161 -1.15 2.29 -0.27
N THR A 162 -2.17 1.87 0.46
CA THR A 162 -3.51 2.47 0.49
C THR A 162 -4.08 2.39 1.92
N ASP A 163 -4.84 3.40 2.33
CA ASP A 163 -5.64 3.40 3.57
C ASP A 163 -7.05 2.83 3.34
N ASN A 164 -7.40 2.50 2.09
CA ASN A 164 -8.66 1.86 1.73
C ASN A 164 -8.50 0.32 1.64
N PRO A 165 -9.10 -0.45 2.57
CA PRO A 165 -8.96 -1.90 2.61
C PRO A 165 -9.64 -2.61 1.43
N PHE A 166 -10.60 -1.97 0.76
CA PHE A 166 -11.26 -2.56 -0.40
C PHE A 166 -10.35 -2.68 -1.63
N LEU A 167 -9.19 -2.01 -1.64
CA LEU A 167 -8.28 -2.02 -2.78
C LEU A 167 -7.31 -3.19 -2.79
N ASP A 168 -7.16 -3.91 -1.68
CA ASP A 168 -6.26 -5.06 -1.63
C ASP A 168 -6.63 -6.15 -2.63
N LYS A 169 -7.94 -6.35 -2.84
CA LYS A 169 -8.46 -7.31 -3.84
C LYS A 169 -8.16 -6.92 -5.27
N PHE A 170 -7.92 -5.64 -5.57
CA PHE A 170 -7.58 -5.17 -6.91
C PHE A 170 -6.14 -5.44 -7.29
N SER A 171 -5.30 -5.86 -6.33
CA SER A 171 -3.92 -6.23 -6.64
C SER A 171 -3.77 -7.43 -7.57
N ILE A 172 -4.84 -8.21 -7.78
CA ILE A 172 -4.87 -9.24 -8.82
C ILE A 172 -4.72 -8.66 -10.24
N PHE A 173 -5.20 -7.44 -10.48
CA PHE A 173 -5.14 -6.77 -11.78
C PHE A 173 -3.77 -6.16 -12.05
N ALA A 174 -2.94 -5.99 -11.03
CA ALA A 174 -1.54 -5.59 -11.21
C ALA A 174 -0.63 -6.78 -11.59
N ARG A 175 -1.17 -8.01 -11.72
CA ARG A 175 -0.38 -9.21 -12.00
C ARG A 175 -0.09 -9.36 -13.49
N LYS A 176 1.18 -9.29 -13.89
CA LYS A 176 1.60 -9.76 -15.21
C LYS A 176 1.84 -11.27 -15.18
N ALA A 177 0.86 -12.03 -15.66
CA ALA A 177 0.96 -13.47 -15.81
C ALA A 177 1.88 -13.83 -17.00
N ASN A 178 3.20 -13.81 -16.81
CA ASN A 178 4.08 -14.51 -17.73
C ASN A 178 4.20 -15.97 -17.29
N VAL A 179 3.50 -16.84 -18.03
CA VAL A 179 3.44 -18.29 -17.81
C VAL A 179 4.78 -18.98 -18.12
N THR A 180 5.79 -18.26 -18.63
CA THR A 180 7.05 -18.85 -19.13
C THR A 180 8.25 -18.83 -18.18
N ASP A 181 8.18 -18.21 -16.99
CA ASP A 181 9.25 -18.37 -15.99
C ASP A 181 8.87 -19.46 -14.97
N GLU A 182 9.60 -20.57 -15.03
CA GLU A 182 9.55 -21.73 -14.11
C GLU A 182 10.14 -21.43 -12.73
N HIS A 183 10.72 -20.25 -12.51
CA HIS A 183 11.15 -19.81 -11.18
C HIS A 183 9.95 -19.32 -10.37
N VAL A 184 9.27 -20.25 -9.70
CA VAL A 184 8.34 -19.94 -8.62
C VAL A 184 9.13 -19.22 -7.53
N VAL A 185 8.91 -17.91 -7.40
CA VAL A 185 9.43 -17.15 -6.26
C VAL A 185 8.61 -17.57 -5.04
N GLU A 186 9.25 -18.22 -4.08
CA GLU A 186 8.64 -18.50 -2.78
C GLU A 186 8.50 -17.19 -2.00
N ALA A 187 7.32 -16.97 -1.41
CA ALA A 187 7.04 -15.77 -0.63
C ALA A 187 6.91 -16.14 0.85
N ALA A 188 7.62 -15.41 1.71
CA ALA A 188 7.45 -15.45 3.16
C ALA A 188 6.52 -14.31 3.60
N GLN A 189 5.57 -14.63 4.49
CA GLN A 189 4.84 -13.65 5.28
C GLN A 189 5.56 -13.47 6.62
N CYS A 190 5.83 -12.22 6.96
CA CYS A 190 6.30 -11.82 8.28
C CYS A 190 5.25 -10.92 8.92
N VAL A 191 5.00 -11.08 10.22
CA VAL A 191 4.17 -10.16 11.00
C VAL A 191 5.11 -9.39 11.93
N LEU A 192 5.20 -8.08 11.73
CA LEU A 192 5.97 -7.18 12.58
C LEU A 192 5.08 -6.69 13.71
N ASN A 193 5.49 -6.91 14.96
CA ASN A 193 4.82 -6.33 16.12
C ASN A 193 5.29 -4.90 16.33
N LEU A 194 4.53 -3.94 15.82
CA LEU A 194 4.79 -2.52 15.99
C LEU A 194 4.03 -1.98 17.20
N LYS A 195 4.51 -0.88 17.79
CA LYS A 195 3.85 -0.24 18.94
C LYS A 195 3.20 1.07 18.55
N LEU A 196 1.95 1.29 18.91
CA LEU A 196 1.28 2.58 18.77
C LEU A 196 0.88 3.11 20.16
N PRO A 197 0.71 4.43 20.31
CA PRO A 197 0.09 4.98 21.50
C PRO A 197 -1.26 4.33 21.77
N ALA A 198 -1.52 3.90 23.00
CA ALA A 198 -2.76 3.18 23.32
C ALA A 198 -4.02 4.01 23.12
N ASN A 199 -3.86 5.33 23.15
CA ASN A 199 -4.90 6.32 22.95
C ASN A 199 -4.74 7.04 21.59
N LEU A 200 -4.17 6.38 20.56
CA LEU A 200 -3.90 6.98 19.25
C LEU A 200 -5.09 7.78 18.70
N SER A 201 -6.31 7.24 18.80
CA SER A 201 -7.52 7.89 18.30
C SER A 201 -7.84 9.21 19.00
N SER A 202 -7.49 9.35 20.30
CA SER A 202 -7.71 10.59 21.06
C SER A 202 -6.53 11.56 21.02
N LEU A 203 -5.33 11.11 20.62
CA LEU A 203 -4.21 12.01 20.38
C LEU A 203 -4.52 12.99 19.26
N SER A 204 -4.20 14.27 19.51
CA SER A 204 -4.36 15.30 18.49
C SER A 204 -3.32 15.09 17.39
N LEU A 205 -3.68 15.44 16.16
CA LEU A 205 -2.74 15.40 15.04
C LEU A 205 -1.56 16.36 15.28
N GLU A 206 -1.81 17.46 15.99
CA GLU A 206 -0.80 18.45 16.37
C GLU A 206 0.30 17.86 17.25
N ASP A 207 -0.06 17.02 18.22
CA ASP A 207 0.91 16.37 19.10
C ASP A 207 1.80 15.39 18.32
N ILE A 208 1.22 14.66 17.36
CA ILE A 208 1.96 13.74 16.49
C ILE A 208 2.92 14.51 15.56
N ILE A 209 2.48 15.61 14.97
CA ILE A 209 3.34 16.48 14.13
C ILE A 209 4.49 17.05 14.96
N ARG A 210 4.19 17.60 16.15
CA ARG A 210 5.21 18.13 17.07
C ARG A 210 6.22 17.07 17.46
N HIS A 211 5.75 15.85 17.71
CA HIS A 211 6.63 14.72 18.05
C HIS A 211 7.52 14.32 16.88
N ARG A 212 6.97 14.20 15.67
CA ARG A 212 7.75 13.91 14.45
C ARG A 212 8.85 14.93 14.22
N ASN A 213 8.56 16.21 14.50
CA ASN A 213 9.49 17.32 14.31
C ASN A 213 10.46 17.52 15.48
N ARG A 214 10.38 16.72 16.55
CA ARG A 214 11.32 16.83 17.68
C ARG A 214 12.71 16.38 17.25
N SER A 215 13.74 17.09 17.73
CA SER A 215 15.13 16.66 17.60
C SER A 215 15.33 15.22 18.07
N GLY A 216 16.02 14.41 17.27
CA GLY A 216 16.34 13.01 17.58
C GLY A 216 15.31 11.99 17.10
N PHE A 217 14.05 12.40 16.83
CA PHE A 217 13.00 11.46 16.42
C PHE A 217 13.33 10.84 15.05
N ARG A 218 13.73 11.67 14.08
CA ARG A 218 14.00 11.24 12.71
C ARG A 218 15.24 10.36 12.61
N GLU A 219 16.25 10.61 13.45
CA GLU A 219 17.42 9.76 13.57
C GLU A 219 17.04 8.35 14.06
N LYS A 220 16.20 8.27 15.10
CA LYS A 220 15.68 7.00 15.62
C LYS A 220 14.77 6.28 14.62
N GLN A 221 13.91 7.02 13.93
CA GLN A 221 13.04 6.45 12.89
C GLN A 221 13.84 5.87 11.72
N LYS A 222 14.89 6.56 11.28
CA LYS A 222 15.80 6.07 10.24
C LYS A 222 16.60 4.85 10.71
N ALA A 223 17.06 4.82 11.96
CA ALA A 223 17.71 3.66 12.55
C ALA A 223 16.76 2.44 12.57
N PHE A 224 15.51 2.65 12.99
CA PHE A 224 14.45 1.63 12.93
C PHE A 224 14.25 1.12 11.49
N HIS A 225 14.18 2.01 10.49
CA HIS A 225 14.02 1.59 9.09
C HIS A 225 15.22 0.84 8.52
N LEU A 226 16.43 1.28 8.83
CA LEU A 226 17.66 0.59 8.43
C LEU A 226 17.65 -0.84 8.97
N GLU A 227 17.30 -0.96 10.24
CA GLU A 227 17.29 -2.22 10.93
C GLU A 227 16.19 -3.16 10.43
N LEU A 228 14.98 -2.62 10.23
CA LEU A 228 13.91 -3.35 9.55
C LEU A 228 14.33 -3.81 8.15
N ASN A 229 15.08 -2.99 7.41
CA ASN A 229 15.56 -3.37 6.09
C ASN A 229 16.61 -4.48 6.13
N ASN A 230 17.52 -4.46 7.10
CA ASN A 230 18.52 -5.51 7.34
C ASN A 230 17.83 -6.84 7.69
N PHE A 231 16.82 -6.77 8.56
CA PHE A 231 15.97 -7.91 8.91
C PHE A 231 15.30 -8.49 7.65
N LEU A 232 14.57 -7.67 6.90
CA LEU A 232 13.86 -8.13 5.69
C LEU A 232 14.83 -8.68 4.63
N SER A 233 16.01 -8.09 4.46
CA SER A 233 17.04 -8.61 3.53
C SER A 233 17.63 -9.94 3.97
N SER A 234 17.71 -10.21 5.27
CA SER A 234 18.14 -11.51 5.78
C SER A 234 17.10 -12.59 5.50
N VAL A 235 15.81 -12.24 5.62
CA VAL A 235 14.68 -13.11 5.22
C VAL A 235 14.72 -13.38 3.71
N GLU A 236 14.95 -12.36 2.87
CA GLU A 236 15.08 -12.52 1.40
C GLU A 236 16.20 -13.51 1.02
N ALA A 237 17.29 -13.48 1.77
CA ALA A 237 18.45 -14.36 1.57
C ALA A 237 18.27 -15.78 2.14
N GLY A 238 17.14 -16.07 2.81
CA GLY A 238 16.88 -17.37 3.44
C GLY A 238 17.73 -17.62 4.71
N ASN A 239 18.33 -16.58 5.29
CA ASN A 239 19.13 -16.71 6.51
C ASN A 239 18.25 -16.52 7.76
N LEU A 240 17.66 -17.63 8.20
CA LEU A 240 16.78 -17.69 9.38
C LEU A 240 17.52 -17.75 10.72
N GLU A 241 18.86 -17.89 10.76
CA GLU A 241 19.60 -17.90 12.04
C GLU A 241 19.82 -16.49 12.58
N ARG A 242 19.96 -15.49 11.70
CA ARG A 242 19.89 -14.05 12.06
C ARG A 242 18.50 -13.60 12.53
N PHE A 243 17.49 -14.47 12.44
CA PHE A 243 16.12 -14.20 12.86
C PHE A 243 15.98 -14.13 14.38
N SER A 244 16.77 -14.91 15.13
CA SER A 244 16.73 -14.97 16.60
C SER A 244 17.56 -13.88 17.28
N GLU A 245 18.49 -13.26 16.56
CA GLU A 245 19.29 -12.12 17.02
C GLU A 245 18.57 -10.82 16.63
N SER A 246 17.37 -10.62 17.19
CA SER A 246 16.60 -9.40 16.99
C SER A 246 17.39 -8.17 17.42
N PRO A 247 17.25 -7.03 16.72
CA PRO A 247 17.76 -5.74 17.14
C PRO A 247 16.84 -5.14 18.20
N ASP A 248 16.71 -5.83 19.32
CA ASP A 248 15.80 -5.50 20.41
C ASP A 248 16.05 -4.08 20.92
N ASN A 249 17.30 -3.61 20.88
CA ASN A 249 17.66 -2.27 21.37
C ASN A 249 17.09 -1.14 20.49
N ILE A 250 17.19 -1.24 19.15
CA ILE A 250 16.68 -0.16 18.27
C ILE A 250 15.16 -0.17 18.22
N LEU A 251 14.55 -1.36 18.23
CA LEU A 251 13.09 -1.51 18.33
C LEU A 251 12.55 -0.98 19.66
N LYS A 252 13.26 -1.24 20.75
CA LYS A 252 12.94 -0.72 22.08
C LYS A 252 13.14 0.80 22.15
N ASP A 253 14.26 1.32 21.67
CA ASP A 253 14.55 2.77 21.69
C ASP A 253 13.53 3.58 20.88
N PHE A 254 13.08 3.05 19.74
CA PHE A 254 12.05 3.69 18.94
C PHE A 254 10.66 3.55 19.59
N ALA A 255 10.34 2.38 20.16
CA ALA A 255 9.13 2.17 20.94
C ALA A 255 9.06 3.08 22.19
N ASP A 256 10.18 3.33 22.84
CA ASP A 256 10.30 4.23 23.99
C ASP A 256 10.04 5.69 23.58
N ASP A 257 10.42 6.09 22.37
CA ASP A 257 10.03 7.40 21.84
C ASP A 257 8.53 7.49 21.58
N ILE A 258 7.90 6.44 21.07
CA ILE A 258 6.43 6.38 20.90
C ILE A 258 5.71 6.44 22.25
N LEU A 259 6.27 5.83 23.30
CA LEU A 259 5.77 5.94 24.67
C LEU A 259 5.77 7.38 25.21
N LEU A 260 6.54 8.31 24.63
CA LEU A 260 6.48 9.73 25.06
C LEU A 260 5.17 10.42 24.66
N LEU A 261 4.39 9.82 23.75
CA LEU A 261 3.08 10.32 23.35
C LEU A 261 1.94 9.85 24.25
N SER A 262 2.14 8.82 25.09
CA SER A 262 1.06 8.22 25.86
C SER A 262 1.55 7.43 27.07
N THR A 263 0.71 7.32 28.10
CA THR A 263 1.02 6.53 29.32
C THR A 263 1.03 5.01 29.09
N GLY A 264 0.76 4.55 27.87
CA GLY A 264 0.81 3.15 27.48
C GLY A 264 0.84 2.98 25.96
N VAL A 265 1.23 1.80 25.49
CA VAL A 265 1.29 1.44 24.06
C VAL A 265 0.44 0.20 23.79
N LEU A 266 -0.20 0.19 22.61
CA LEU A 266 -0.83 -0.99 22.03
C LEU A 266 0.12 -1.59 20.99
N SER A 267 0.34 -2.89 21.06
CA SER A 267 1.03 -3.62 20.01
C SER A 267 0.04 -3.97 18.89
N PHE A 268 0.47 -3.89 17.64
CA PHE A 268 -0.29 -4.35 16.49
C PHE A 268 0.60 -5.03 15.46
N GLY A 269 0.04 -6.02 14.76
CA GLY A 269 0.74 -6.74 13.71
C GLY A 269 0.68 -5.99 12.37
N ALA A 270 1.82 -5.60 11.82
CA ALA A 270 1.95 -5.15 10.44
C ALA A 270 2.44 -6.31 9.57
N GLY A 271 1.64 -6.70 8.57
CA GLY A 271 1.99 -7.77 7.64
C GLY A 271 2.99 -7.29 6.60
N VAL A 272 4.10 -8.01 6.45
CA VAL A 272 5.12 -7.78 5.42
C VAL A 272 5.31 -9.06 4.61
N TRP A 273 5.18 -8.93 3.29
CA TRP A 273 5.46 -10.02 2.36
C TRP A 273 6.84 -9.84 1.76
N VAL A 274 7.63 -10.92 1.68
CA VAL A 274 9.04 -10.94 1.29
C VAL A 274 9.34 -12.08 0.32
N ALA A 275 10.15 -11.85 -0.73
CA ALA A 275 10.53 -12.88 -1.70
C ALA A 275 11.76 -13.63 -1.21
N VAL A 276 11.75 -14.96 -1.24
CA VAL A 276 12.87 -15.80 -0.77
C VAL A 276 13.55 -16.49 -1.96
N GLN A 277 14.89 -16.51 -1.95
CA GLN A 277 15.71 -16.96 -3.08
C GLN A 277 16.01 -18.47 -3.10
N SER A 278 15.78 -19.18 -1.99
CA SER A 278 16.08 -20.62 -1.86
C SER A 278 14.77 -21.40 -1.67
N PRO A 279 14.60 -22.58 -2.30
CA PRO A 279 13.49 -23.45 -1.98
C PRO A 279 13.57 -23.77 -0.49
N LEU A 280 12.58 -23.34 0.27
CA LEU A 280 12.44 -23.69 1.67
C LEU A 280 12.13 -25.20 1.70
N THR A 281 13.17 -26.03 1.72
CA THR A 281 13.05 -27.36 2.32
C THR A 281 12.77 -27.11 3.79
N VAL A 282 11.47 -27.05 4.13
CA VAL A 282 10.84 -27.36 5.42
C VAL A 282 9.48 -26.65 5.43
N GLY A 283 8.42 -27.45 5.41
CA GLY A 283 7.02 -27.03 5.55
C GLY A 283 6.65 -26.51 6.95
N VAL A 284 7.47 -25.66 7.56
CA VAL A 284 7.25 -25.12 8.92
C VAL A 284 7.64 -23.63 9.08
N GLY A 285 8.18 -22.95 8.06
CA GLY A 285 8.92 -21.69 8.28
C GLY A 285 8.25 -20.33 8.01
N VAL A 286 6.92 -20.21 7.86
CA VAL A 286 6.28 -18.94 7.39
C VAL A 286 5.30 -18.31 8.41
N ALA A 287 5.34 -18.74 9.66
CA ALA A 287 4.56 -18.12 10.75
C ALA A 287 5.39 -18.05 12.02
N MET A 288 6.50 -17.30 12.01
CA MET A 288 7.19 -16.93 13.24
C MET A 288 6.84 -15.51 13.63
N ILE A 289 5.79 -15.40 14.45
CA ILE A 289 5.64 -14.36 15.46
C ILE A 289 6.64 -14.71 16.56
N ALA A 290 7.62 -13.87 16.80
CA ALA A 290 8.44 -13.97 18.01
C ALA A 290 8.67 -12.57 18.57
N GLN A 291 7.66 -12.07 19.28
CA GLN A 291 7.76 -11.78 20.72
C GLN A 291 6.52 -10.97 21.16
N GLY A 292 5.81 -11.50 22.17
CA GLY A 292 4.94 -10.72 23.05
C GLY A 292 3.43 -10.72 22.78
N LEU A 293 2.75 -11.70 23.41
CA LEU A 293 1.32 -11.76 23.79
C LEU A 293 0.28 -12.22 22.75
N ASP A 294 -0.17 -13.45 23.02
CA ASP A 294 -1.52 -14.02 22.96
C ASP A 294 -2.35 -14.01 21.66
N GLN A 295 -2.49 -15.22 21.12
CA GLN A 295 -3.70 -15.79 20.52
C GLN A 295 -4.78 -14.81 20.02
N THR A 296 -4.58 -14.26 18.83
CA THR A 296 -5.71 -13.99 17.92
C THR A 296 -5.58 -14.88 16.70
N ALA A 297 -6.41 -15.91 16.72
CA ALA A 297 -6.47 -16.98 15.77
C ALA A 297 -6.83 -16.51 14.35
N ASN A 298 -6.27 -17.23 13.38
CA ASN A 298 -6.85 -17.53 12.07
C ASN A 298 -7.15 -16.36 11.12
N ARG A 299 -6.11 -15.83 10.46
CA ARG A 299 -6.22 -15.46 9.03
C ARG A 299 -4.94 -15.82 8.27
N TYR A 300 -4.84 -17.10 7.90
CA TYR A 300 -3.98 -17.55 6.82
C TYR A 300 -4.56 -17.04 5.50
N VAL A 301 -3.97 -16.03 4.88
CA VAL A 301 -4.20 -15.74 3.47
C VAL A 301 -2.95 -16.20 2.74
N SER A 302 -2.98 -17.40 2.18
CA SER A 302 -1.90 -17.88 1.31
C SER A 302 -1.86 -17.03 0.04
N ILE A 303 -1.00 -16.02 -0.03
CA ILE A 303 -0.70 -15.36 -1.30
C ILE A 303 0.41 -16.16 -1.98
N LYS A 304 0.06 -17.32 -2.52
CA LYS A 304 0.99 -18.24 -3.17
C LYS A 304 1.42 -17.80 -4.59
N SER A 305 1.10 -16.58 -5.08
CA SER A 305 1.23 -16.29 -6.52
C SER A 305 1.16 -14.82 -6.98
N THR A 306 1.67 -13.83 -6.22
CA THR A 306 1.58 -12.40 -6.66
C THR A 306 2.82 -11.86 -7.36
N TRP A 307 3.96 -12.57 -7.40
CA TRP A 307 5.19 -12.05 -8.00
C TRP A 307 5.69 -12.90 -9.16
N LYS A 308 5.43 -12.40 -10.36
CA LYS A 308 6.20 -12.74 -11.55
C LYS A 308 6.65 -11.42 -12.20
N ASN A 309 7.95 -11.31 -12.45
CA ASN A 309 8.63 -10.19 -13.14
C ASN A 309 8.89 -8.88 -12.38
N THR A 310 9.43 -8.93 -11.17
CA THR A 310 10.26 -7.83 -10.66
C THR A 310 11.69 -7.96 -11.19
N LYS A 311 12.04 -7.17 -12.23
CA LYS A 311 13.38 -7.17 -12.86
C LYS A 311 14.54 -6.84 -11.91
N SER A 312 14.25 -6.35 -10.69
CA SER A 312 15.25 -6.20 -9.64
C SER A 312 14.80 -6.87 -8.35
N LYS A 313 15.73 -7.66 -7.79
CA LYS A 313 15.60 -8.54 -6.62
C LYS A 313 15.38 -7.81 -5.28
N ARG A 314 15.26 -6.46 -5.29
CA ARG A 314 14.98 -5.62 -4.10
C ARG A 314 13.50 -5.19 -3.98
N PHE A 315 12.65 -5.53 -4.97
CA PHE A 315 11.33 -4.92 -5.18
C PHE A 315 10.15 -5.73 -4.65
N ALA A 316 10.36 -6.43 -3.55
CA ALA A 316 9.46 -7.48 -3.07
C ALA A 316 9.06 -7.25 -1.60
N ARG A 317 8.71 -6.01 -1.23
CA ARG A 317 8.27 -5.69 0.14
C ARG A 317 6.91 -5.04 0.10
N ARG A 318 5.84 -5.81 0.22
CA ARG A 318 4.49 -5.23 0.32
C ARG A 318 4.14 -5.05 1.78
N TYR A 319 4.05 -3.79 2.21
CA TYR A 319 3.57 -3.42 3.53
C TYR A 319 2.06 -3.36 3.47
N LEU A 320 1.39 -4.32 4.10
CA LEU A 320 -0.05 -4.28 4.32
C LEU A 320 -0.27 -3.95 5.78
N SER A 321 -0.64 -2.69 6.04
CA SER A 321 -1.07 -2.27 7.37
C SER A 321 -2.59 -2.19 7.38
N ASP A 322 -3.25 -3.29 7.78
CA ASP A 322 -4.67 -3.23 8.11
C ASP A 322 -4.83 -2.77 9.56
N LEU A 323 -4.86 -1.44 9.74
CA LEU A 323 -5.10 -0.81 11.04
C LEU A 323 -6.53 -1.03 11.55
N SER A 324 -7.46 -1.62 10.77
CA SER A 324 -8.80 -1.95 11.26
C SER A 324 -8.79 -3.06 12.33
N THR A 325 -7.66 -3.77 12.46
CA THR A 325 -7.41 -4.74 13.53
C THR A 325 -7.00 -4.10 14.86
N LEU A 326 -6.80 -2.77 14.93
CA LEU A 326 -6.44 -2.02 16.15
C LEU A 326 -7.56 -1.93 17.22
N LYS A 327 -8.65 -2.69 17.10
CA LYS A 327 -9.67 -2.66 18.15
C LYS A 327 -9.04 -3.20 19.44
N PRO A 328 -9.09 -2.46 20.56
CA PRO A 328 -8.59 -2.96 21.83
C PRO A 328 -9.31 -4.27 22.14
N ALA A 329 -8.56 -5.26 22.65
CA ALA A 329 -9.17 -6.38 23.35
C ALA A 329 -10.04 -5.75 24.44
N HIS A 330 -11.37 -5.82 24.28
CA HIS A 330 -12.28 -5.43 25.33
C HIS A 330 -11.99 -6.36 26.52
N PHE A 331 -11.62 -5.77 27.66
CA PHE A 331 -11.53 -6.46 28.94
C PHE A 331 -12.86 -7.08 29.33
#